data_AF-E7FQK5-F1
#
_entry.id   AF-E7FQK5-F1
#
_cell.length_a   1.000
_cell.length_b   1.000
_cell.length_c   1.000
_cell.angle_alpha   90.00
_cell.angle_beta   90.00
_cell.angle_gamma   90.00
#
_symmetry.space_group_name_H-M   'P 1'
#
loop_
_entity.id
_entity.type
_entity.pdbx_description
1 polymer ?
#
loop_
_entity_poly.entity_id
_entity_poly.type
_entity_poly.pdbx_seq_one_letter_code
_entity_poly.pdbx_strand_id
1 'polypeptide(L)' 'MTSEAQKRANEKWKAANKEKQKIYRYRSQAKKFINEFASQDDLLELRKMIDDKFNKMEE' A
#
# COMPACT_ATOMS: atom_id res chain seq x y z
N MET A 1 -8.35 19.84 17.75
CA MET A 1 -8.35 18.58 18.52
C MET A 1 -9.56 17.76 18.06
N THR A 2 -9.38 16.50 17.66
CA THR A 2 -10.48 15.66 17.16
C THR A 2 -11.40 15.29 18.31
N SER A 3 -12.71 15.54 18.17
CA SER A 3 -13.68 15.23 19.24
C SER A 3 -13.80 13.72 19.45
N GLU A 4 -14.23 13.29 20.63
CA GLU A 4 -14.49 11.88 20.94
C GLU A 4 -15.51 11.26 19.97
N ALA A 5 -16.51 12.04 19.53
CA ALA A 5 -17.47 11.61 18.51
C ALA A 5 -16.81 11.37 17.15
N GLN A 6 -15.91 12.26 16.72
CA GLN A 6 -15.15 12.11 15.48
C GLN A 6 -14.19 10.91 15.55
N LYS A 7 -13.56 10.65 16.70
CA LYS A 7 -12.72 9.45 16.91
C LYS A 7 -13.54 8.18 16.74
N ARG A 8 -14.68 8.05 17.42
CA ARG A 8 -15.57 6.88 17.31
C ARG A 8 -16.09 6.66 15.89
N ALA A 9 -16.45 7.74 15.19
CA ALA A 9 -16.86 7.67 13.79
C ALA A 9 -15.72 7.18 12.88
N ASN A 10 -14.50 7.70 13.07
CA ASN A 10 -13.32 7.25 12.35
C ASN A 10 -12.98 5.78 12.64
N GLU A 11 -13.09 5.34 13.89
CA GLU A 11 -12.86 3.95 14.28
C GLU A 11 -13.89 3.01 13.64
N LYS A 12 -15.17 3.37 13.64
CA LYS A 12 -16.22 2.59 12.97
C LYS A 12 -15.96 2.49 11.46
N TRP A 13 -15.60 3.60 10.83
CA TRP A 13 -15.25 3.60 9.41
C TRP A 13 -13.98 2.78 9.14
N LYS A 14 -12.96 2.88 9.99
CA LYS A 14 -11.74 2.07 9.92
C LYS A 14 -12.04 0.59 10.05
N ALA A 15 -12.93 0.22 10.97
CA ALA A 15 -13.34 -1.17 11.18
C ALA A 15 -14.07 -1.75 9.97
N ALA A 16 -14.93 -0.96 9.32
CA ALA A 16 -15.64 -1.36 8.10
C ALA A 16 -14.76 -1.37 6.84
N ASN A 17 -13.63 -0.64 6.82
CA ASN A 17 -12.76 -0.48 5.65
C ASN A 17 -11.34 -1.04 5.89
N LYS A 18 -11.21 -2.03 6.77
CA LYS A 18 -9.89 -2.62 7.15
C LYS A 18 -9.08 -3.07 5.94
N GLU A 19 -9.72 -3.73 4.97
CA GLU A 19 -9.06 -4.23 3.77
C GLU A 19 -8.55 -3.09 2.86
N LYS A 20 -9.38 -2.08 2.59
CA LYS A 20 -8.96 -0.90 1.83
C LYS A 20 -7.77 -0.20 2.48
N GLN A 21 -7.78 -0.08 3.81
CA GLN A 21 -6.66 0.50 4.55
C GLN A 21 -5.40 -0.35 4.53
N LYS A 22 -5.54 -1.68 4.52
CA LYS A 22 -4.42 -2.60 4.34
C LYS A 22 -3.76 -2.35 2.98
N ILE A 23 -4.54 -2.25 1.90
CA ILE A 23 -4.04 -1.93 0.57
C ILE A 23 -3.34 -0.57 0.54
N TYR A 24 -3.94 0.48 1.12
CA TYR A 24 -3.31 1.80 1.19
C TYR A 24 -1.98 1.79 1.95
N ARG A 25 -1.91 1.07 3.07
CA ARG A 25 -0.66 0.90 3.82
C ARG A 25 0.40 0.21 2.98
N TYR A 26 0.08 -0.86 2.25
CA TYR A 26 1.07 -1.51 1.41
C TYR A 26 1.53 -0.62 0.25
N ARG A 27 0.61 0.09 -0.40
CA ARG A 27 0.97 1.05 -1.47
C ARG A 27 1.90 2.14 -0.96
N SER A 28 1.61 2.70 0.22
CA SER A 28 2.46 3.72 0.82
C SER A 28 3.83 3.19 1.22
N GLN A 29 3.89 2.00 1.80
CA GLN A 29 5.16 1.35 2.17
C GLN A 29 6.01 1.04 0.95
N ALA A 30 5.41 0.50 -0.12
CA ALA A 30 6.12 0.22 -1.37
C ALA A 30 6.72 1.50 -1.98
N LYS A 31 5.95 2.58 -2.04
CA LYS A 31 6.45 3.89 -2.51
C LYS A 31 7.63 4.38 -1.68
N LYS A 32 7.51 4.31 -0.34
CA LYS A 32 8.57 4.74 0.56
C LYS A 32 9.83 3.91 0.36
N PHE A 33 9.69 2.59 0.28
CA PHE A 33 10.80 1.67 0.03
C PHE A 33 11.53 2.01 -1.27
N ILE A 34 10.80 2.10 -2.39
CA ILE A 34 11.37 2.40 -3.71
C ILE A 34 12.10 3.74 -3.72
N ASN A 35 11.57 4.76 -3.04
CA ASN A 35 12.12 6.11 -3.08
C ASN A 35 13.27 6.35 -2.10
N GLU A 36 13.26 5.73 -0.93
CA GLU A 36 14.16 6.07 0.18
C GLU A 36 15.18 4.97 0.51
N PHE A 37 14.90 3.71 0.19
CA PHE A 37 15.67 2.57 0.72
C PHE A 37 16.18 1.60 -0.34
N ALA A 38 15.49 1.46 -1.47
CA ALA A 38 15.81 0.44 -2.46
C ALA A 38 17.20 0.64 -3.08
N SER A 39 17.96 -0.44 -3.13
CA SER A 39 19.19 -0.54 -3.92
C SER A 39 18.87 -0.75 -5.40
N GLN A 40 19.89 -0.68 -6.27
CA GLN A 40 19.73 -0.96 -7.69
C GLN A 40 19.19 -2.38 -7.93
N ASP A 41 19.67 -3.38 -7.19
CA ASP A 41 19.23 -4.77 -7.33
C ASP A 41 17.77 -4.94 -6.89
N ASP A 42 17.37 -4.29 -5.79
CA ASP A 42 15.97 -4.27 -5.35
C ASP A 42 15.05 -3.69 -6.43
N LEU A 43 15.47 -2.61 -7.08
CA LEU A 43 14.68 -1.97 -8.14
C LEU A 43 14.55 -2.88 -9.37
N LEU A 44 15.60 -3.61 -9.74
CA LEU A 44 15.57 -4.57 -10.83
C LEU A 44 14.65 -5.75 -10.53
N GLU A 45 14.69 -6.28 -9.30
CA GLU A 45 13.80 -7.37 -8.87
C GLU A 45 12.34 -6.91 -8.87
N LEU A 46 12.05 -5.75 -8.24
CA LEU A 46 10.70 -5.19 -8.22
C LEU A 46 10.17 -4.91 -9.62
N ARG A 47 11.03 -4.44 -10.54
CA ARG A 47 10.64 -4.24 -11.94
C ARG A 47 10.23 -5.55 -12.60
N LYS A 48 11.03 -6.60 -12.44
CA LYS A 48 10.70 -7.93 -12.96
C LYS A 48 9.36 -8.45 -12.43
N MET A 49 9.12 -8.31 -11.12
CA MET A 49 7.84 -8.72 -10.51
C MET A 49 6.63 -7.97 -11.09
N ILE A 50 6.79 -6.68 -11.41
CA ILE A 50 5.75 -5.85 -12.03
C ILE A 50 5.48 -6.34 -13.46
N ASP A 51 6.53 -6.53 -14.25
CA ASP A 51 6.41 -6.99 -15.64
C ASP A 51 5.76 -8.40 -15.70
N ASP A 52 6.19 -9.33 -14.84
CA ASP A 52 5.59 -10.67 -14.71
C ASP A 52 4.10 -10.62 -14.34
N LYS A 53 3.71 -9.63 -13.52
CA LYS A 53 2.31 -9.46 -13.12
C LYS A 53 1.45 -8.94 -14.28
N PHE A 54 1.96 -8.02 -15.10
CA PHE A 54 1.26 -7.53 -16.29
C PHE A 54 1.09 -8.64 -17.32
N ASN A 55 2.14 -9.42 -17.59
CA ASN A 55 2.08 -10.53 -18.53
C ASN A 55 0.99 -11.55 -18.14
N LYS A 56 0.89 -11.91 -16.86
CA LYS A 56 -0.15 -12.81 -16.34
C LYS A 56 -1.57 -12.23 -16.35
N MET A 57 -1.73 -10.93 -16.59
CA MET A 57 -3.05 -10.29 -16.72
C MET A 57 -3.50 -10.18 -18.18
N GLU A 58 -2.58 -10.32 -19.12
CA GLU A 58 -2.87 -10.33 -20.56
C GLU A 58 -3.18 -11.75 -21.09
N GLU A 59 -2.77 -12.80 -20.36
CA GLU A 59 -3.23 -14.20 -20.53
C GLU A 59 -4.63 -14.46 -19.95
#